data_AF-N8RJT8-F1
#
_entry.id   AF-N8RJT8-F1
#
_cell.length_a   1.000
_cell.length_b   1.000
_cell.length_c   1.000
_cell.angle_alpha   90.00
_cell.angle_beta   90.00
_cell.angle_gamma   90.00
#
_symmetry.space_group_name_H-M   'P 1'
#
loop_
_entity.id
_entity.type
_entity.pdbx_description
1 polymer ?
#
loop_
_entity_poly.entity_id
_entity_poly.type
_entity_poly.pdbx_seq_one_letter_code
_entity_poly.pdbx_strand_id
1 'polypeptide(L)'
;MLKNIEIENFGSYQNFNGLAKKNYFKKMNIIYGANYSGKTTLSRIFALLKNKNDPENYLNPIFKTVFENEIIDSSNFKENSKE
;
A
#
# COMPACT_ATOMS: atom_id res chain seq x y z
N MET A 1 -9.97 3.02 9.67
CA MET A 1 -8.97 3.85 8.93
C MET A 1 -7.72 3.04 8.62
N LEU A 2 -7.05 3.25 7.48
CA LEU A 2 -5.74 2.64 7.19
C LEU A 2 -4.71 3.16 8.20
N LYS A 3 -3.94 2.25 8.81
CA LYS A 3 -2.86 2.56 9.77
C LYS A 3 -1.49 2.25 9.20
N ASN A 4 -1.35 1.16 8.46
CA ASN A 4 -0.06 0.72 7.96
C ASN A 4 -0.20 -0.04 6.64
N ILE A 5 0.91 -0.16 5.91
CA ILE A 5 1.00 -0.96 4.70
C ILE A 5 2.36 -1.66 4.64
N GLU A 6 2.35 -2.96 4.41
CA GLU A 6 3.51 -3.78 4.08
C GLU A 6 3.50 -4.05 2.57
N ILE A 7 4.67 -3.99 1.94
CA ILE A 7 4.83 -4.06 0.48
C ILE A 7 5.99 -4.98 0.12
N GLU A 8 5.72 -5.97 -0.72
CA GLU A 8 6.74 -6.82 -1.33
C GLU A 8 6.66 -6.72 -2.86
N ASN A 9 7.83 -6.67 -3.51
CA ASN A 9 7.98 -6.73 -4.96
C ASN A 9 7.21 -5.66 -5.76
N PHE A 10 7.25 -4.38 -5.34
CA PHE A 10 6.62 -3.30 -6.10
C PHE A 10 7.54 -2.09 -6.31
N GLY A 11 8.04 -1.94 -7.54
CA GLY A 11 8.91 -0.82 -7.93
C GLY A 11 10.15 -0.72 -7.03
N SER A 12 10.30 0.43 -6.35
CA SER A 12 11.41 0.67 -5.41
C SER A 12 11.21 0.03 -4.02
N TYR A 13 10.04 -0.54 -3.74
CA TYR A 13 9.76 -1.20 -2.46
C TYR A 13 10.09 -2.69 -2.57
N GLN A 14 11.14 -3.10 -1.84
CA GLN A 14 11.60 -4.47 -1.70
C GLN A 14 11.52 -4.85 -0.22
N ASN A 15 10.52 -5.64 0.17
CA ASN A 15 10.27 -6.08 1.55
C ASN A 15 10.11 -4.92 2.56
N PHE A 16 9.23 -3.98 2.24
CA PHE A 16 8.90 -2.90 3.16
C PHE A 16 7.95 -3.39 4.25
N ASN A 17 8.48 -3.50 5.47
CA ASN A 17 7.76 -4.03 6.64
C ASN A 17 6.84 -3.01 7.34
N GLY A 18 6.43 -1.96 6.62
CA GLY A 18 5.56 -0.93 7.15
C GLY A 18 6.24 0.15 8.00
N LEU A 19 5.39 1.00 8.56
CA LEU A 19 5.74 2.17 9.34
C LEU A 19 5.89 1.80 10.83
N ALA A 20 6.80 2.46 11.53
CA ALA A 20 6.80 2.43 12.99
C ALA A 20 5.47 3.00 13.54
N LYS A 21 4.99 2.49 14.68
CA LYS A 21 3.69 2.87 15.28
C LYS A 21 3.45 4.37 15.42
N LYS A 22 4.50 5.14 15.75
CA LYS A 22 4.46 6.62 15.86
C LYS A 22 4.14 7.32 14.53
N ASN A 23 4.37 6.64 13.41
CA ASN A 23 4.22 7.13 12.04
C ASN A 23 3.05 6.48 11.31
N TYR A 24 2.19 5.73 12.01
CA TYR A 24 0.98 5.17 11.38
C TYR A 24 0.18 6.26 10.68
N PHE A 25 -0.42 5.88 9.56
CA PHE A 25 -1.28 6.77 8.78
C PHE A 25 -2.39 7.34 9.67
N LYS A 26 -2.60 8.64 9.48
CA LYS A 26 -3.64 9.44 10.12
C LYS A 26 -4.64 9.88 9.06
N LYS A 27 -5.67 10.62 9.48
CA LYS A 27 -6.64 11.24 8.58
C LYS A 27 -5.98 12.15 7.53
N MET A 28 -4.88 12.82 7.89
CA MET A 28 -4.04 13.62 7.00
C MET A 28 -2.58 13.23 7.18
N ASN A 29 -1.86 13.03 6.08
CA ASN A 29 -0.46 12.61 6.09
C ASN A 29 0.33 13.50 5.12
N ILE A 30 1.54 13.88 5.52
CA ILE A 30 2.51 14.52 4.63
C ILE A 30 3.64 13.51 4.41
N ILE A 31 3.87 13.12 3.15
CA ILE A 31 4.90 12.16 2.77
C ILE A 31 5.94 12.91 1.94
N TYR A 32 7.18 12.96 2.43
CA TYR A 32 8.29 13.69 1.80
C TYR A 32 9.59 12.87 1.88
N GLY A 33 10.59 13.29 1.11
CA GLY A 33 11.88 12.59 0.99
C GLY A 33 12.64 13.00 -0.27
N ALA A 34 13.87 12.50 -0.42
CA ALA A 34 14.71 12.78 -1.58
C ALA A 34 14.11 12.29 -2.91
N ASN A 35 14.59 12.79 -4.03
CA ASN A 35 14.21 12.24 -5.34
C ASN A 35 14.52 10.73 -5.38
N TYR A 36 13.68 9.99 -6.09
CA TYR A 36 13.76 8.52 -6.18
C TYR A 36 13.55 7.74 -4.88
N SER A 37 13.19 8.40 -3.76
CA SER A 37 12.91 7.73 -2.47
C SER A 37 11.58 6.94 -2.42
N GLY A 38 10.97 6.62 -3.58
CA GLY A 38 9.74 5.84 -3.65
C GLY A 38 8.42 6.60 -3.47
N LYS A 39 8.41 7.93 -3.31
CA LYS A 39 7.16 8.72 -3.12
C LYS A 39 6.12 8.49 -4.23
N THR A 40 6.54 8.60 -5.49
CA THR A 40 5.66 8.36 -6.65
C THR A 40 5.26 6.90 -6.77
N THR A 41 6.14 5.97 -6.37
CA THR A 41 5.81 4.54 -6.29
C THR A 41 4.69 4.31 -5.27
N LEU A 42 4.76 4.95 -4.10
CA LEU A 42 3.76 4.83 -3.05
C LEU A 42 2.39 5.38 -3.48
N SER A 43 2.35 6.52 -4.19
CA SER A 43 1.08 7.05 -4.71
C SER A 43 0.45 6.10 -5.73
N ARG A 44 1.26 5.44 -6.57
CA ARG A 44 0.77 4.40 -7.49
C ARG A 44 0.21 3.18 -6.76
N ILE A 45 0.84 2.74 -5.67
CA ILE A 45 0.31 1.64 -4.84
C ILE A 45 -1.10 1.99 -4.34
N PHE A 46 -1.29 3.20 -3.80
CA PHE A 46 -2.64 3.62 -3.37
C PHE A 46 -3.64 3.69 -4.52
N ALA A 47 -3.22 4.12 -5.71
CA ALA A 47 -4.07 4.13 -6.89
C ALA A 47 -4.46 2.70 -7.34
N LEU A 48 -3.54 1.75 -7.29
CA LEU A 48 -3.78 0.33 -7.60
C LEU A 48 -4.75 -0.29 -6.59
N LEU A 49 -4.50 -0.10 -5.30
CA LEU A 49 -5.39 -0.58 -4.23
C LEU A 49 -6.80 0.00 -4.35
N LYS A 50 -6.93 1.25 -4.81
CA LYS A 50 -8.23 1.90 -5.02
C LYS A 50 -8.93 1.41 -6.29
N ASN A 51 -8.23 1.38 -7.42
CA ASN A 51 -8.83 1.18 -8.74
C ASN A 51 -8.89 -0.30 -9.15
N LYS A 52 -8.27 -1.21 -8.38
CA LYS A 52 -8.12 -2.64 -8.71
C LYS A 52 -7.52 -2.86 -10.10
N ASN A 53 -6.67 -1.95 -10.56
CA ASN A 53 -6.01 -2.14 -11.84
C ASN A 53 -5.00 -3.27 -11.70
N ASP A 54 -5.08 -4.23 -12.62
CA ASP A 54 -4.10 -5.31 -12.69
C ASP A 54 -2.73 -4.67 -12.97
N PRO A 55 -1.70 -4.96 -12.16
CA PRO A 55 -0.36 -4.50 -12.44
C PRO A 55 0.20 -5.28 -13.65
N GLU A 56 -0.31 -5.03 -14.86
CA GLU A 56 0.09 -5.71 -16.11
C GLU A 56 1.61 -5.68 -16.38
N ASN A 57 2.37 -4.85 -15.66
CA ASN A 57 3.81 -4.68 -15.80
C ASN A 57 4.62 -4.90 -14.50
N TYR A 58 4.05 -5.42 -13.41
CA TYR A 58 4.80 -5.64 -12.16
C TYR A 58 4.83 -7.11 -11.74
N LEU A 59 5.98 -7.54 -11.22
CA LEU A 59 6.30 -8.92 -10.80
C LEU A 59 5.48 -9.34 -9.57
N ASN A 60 4.19 -9.61 -9.74
CA ASN A 60 3.30 -10.14 -8.69
C ASN A 60 3.43 -9.40 -7.35
N PRO A 61 3.03 -8.13 -7.28
CA PRO A 61 3.19 -7.38 -6.05
C PRO A 61 2.32 -7.94 -4.93
N ILE A 62 2.88 -7.99 -3.72
CA ILE A 62 2.17 -8.44 -2.53
C ILE A 62 1.99 -7.24 -1.61
N PHE A 63 0.74 -7.02 -1.22
CA PHE A 63 0.36 -5.95 -0.31
C PHE A 63 -0.34 -6.55 0.90
N LYS A 64 0.03 -6.04 2.08
CA LYS A 64 -0.73 -6.27 3.31
C LYS A 64 -1.05 -4.92 3.94
N THR A 65 -2.33 -4.65 4.08
CA THR A 65 -2.85 -3.37 4.58
C THR A 65 -3.43 -3.58 5.96
N VAL A 66 -3.00 -2.76 6.91
CA VAL A 66 -3.45 -2.83 8.30
C VAL A 66 -4.37 -1.66 8.56
N PHE A 67 -5.64 -1.95 8.82
CA PHE A 67 -6.64 -1.00 9.27
C PHE A 67 -6.80 -1.07 10.79
N GLU A 68 -7.63 -0.19 11.35
CA GLU A 68 -7.94 -0.18 12.79
C GLU A 68 -8.57 -1.48 13.28
N ASN A 69 -9.43 -2.09 12.46
CA ASN A 69 -10.28 -3.20 12.87
C ASN A 69 -10.01 -4.49 12.08
N GLU A 70 -9.20 -4.41 11.02
CA GLU A 70 -8.97 -5.52 10.10
C GLU A 70 -7.59 -5.42 9.44
N ILE A 71 -7.13 -6.55 8.93
CA ILE A 71 -5.93 -6.67 8.10
C ILE A 71 -6.40 -7.26 6.78
N ILE A 72 -6.03 -6.64 5.66
CA ILE A 72 -6.36 -7.11 4.31
C ILE A 72 -5.08 -7.49 3.58
N ASP A 73 -5.02 -8.72 3.09
CA ASP A 73 -3.94 -9.31 2.30
C ASP A 73 -4.53 -10.21 1.18
N SER A 74 -3.68 -10.95 0.48
CA SER A 74 -4.09 -11.82 -0.63
C SER A 74 -5.08 -12.93 -0.25
N SER A 75 -5.13 -13.33 1.02
CA SER A 75 -6.01 -14.42 1.49
C SER A 75 -7.45 -13.98 1.72
N ASN A 76 -7.67 -12.69 2.00
CA ASN A 76 -8.96 -12.14 2.41
C ASN A 76 -9.36 -10.89 1.63
N PHE A 77 -8.69 -10.64 0.50
CA PHE A 77 -9.06 -9.60 -0.45
C PHE A 77 -10.44 -9.91 -1.04
N LYS A 78 -11.49 -9.40 -0.39
CA LYS A 78 -12.85 -9.51 -0.89
C LYS A 78 -13.01 -8.50 -2.02
N GLU A 79 -13.44 -8.97 -3.18
CA GLU A 79 -13.85 -8.06 -4.24
C GLU A 79 -15.01 -7.20 -3.73
N ASN A 80 -14.75 -5.91 -3.47
CA ASN A 80 -15.86 -4.97 -3.31
C ASN A 80 -16.67 -4.96 -4.61
N SER A 81 -17.93 -5.37 -4.55
CA SER A 81 -18.90 -5.21 -5.63
C SER A 81 -18.88 -3.75 -6.07
N LYS A 82 -18.75 -3.52 -7.38
CA LYS A 82 -18.84 -2.19 -7.98
C LYS A 82 -20.26 -1.66 -7.69
N GLU A 83 -20.39 -0.77 -6.72
CA GLU A 83 -21.49 0.21 -6.68
C GLU A 83 -21.10 1.44 -7.50
#